data_AF-A0AAE0AC35-F1
#
_entry.id   AF-A0AAE0AC35-F1
#
_cell.length_a   1.000
_cell.length_b   1.000
_cell.length_c   1.000
_cell.angle_alpha   90.00
_cell.angle_beta   90.00
_cell.angle_gamma   90.00
#
_symmetry.space_group_name_H-M   'P 1'
#
loop_
_entity.id
_entity.type
_entity.pdbx_description
1 polymer ?
#
loop_
_entity_poly.entity_id
_entity_poly.type
_entity_poly.pdbx_seq_one_letter_code
_entity_poly.pdbx_strand_id
1 'polypeptide(L)'
;MANAYLSGAENPSLDTYIPQQWTEAGDSITYDSNTSPPPIALICGAKNYGKTTFSRHLVNILLQRYRKIAHLDADVGQPEFTAPGFLSLTVVDKPTPGILIFIFCRSFYFGDVSSKRDPTTYLKYIFTLYDYYRKEYCMLNNSESPGRIELPLVVNTPGWVKGMGYDILVDILRYITPTNVVKINISFGKKNLPAGAFWLDGNCNGDVNLIEINSAHRDAFNRSFLVLKSSTA
;
A
#
# COMPACT_ATOMS: atom_id res chain seq x y z
N MET A 1 -30.61 43.71 -20.52
CA MET A 1 -29.69 43.04 -19.57
C MET A 1 -30.31 41.72 -19.17
N ALA A 2 -29.95 40.63 -19.85
CA ALA A 2 -30.38 39.28 -19.49
C ALA A 2 -29.25 38.59 -18.71
N ASN A 3 -29.54 38.16 -17.48
CA ASN A 3 -28.63 37.39 -16.64
C ASN A 3 -28.62 35.94 -17.12
N ALA A 4 -27.50 35.51 -17.71
CA ALA A 4 -27.21 34.10 -17.95
C ALA A 4 -26.65 33.49 -16.65
N TYR A 5 -27.46 32.68 -15.98
CA TYR A 5 -26.99 31.73 -14.98
C TYR A 5 -26.16 30.66 -15.70
N LEU A 6 -24.84 30.73 -15.57
CA LEU A 6 -23.95 29.60 -15.85
C LEU A 6 -24.14 28.59 -14.72
N SER A 7 -24.94 27.56 -14.98
CA SER A 7 -24.94 26.34 -14.18
C SER A 7 -23.54 25.73 -14.26
N GLY A 8 -22.84 25.74 -13.12
CA GLY A 8 -21.60 24.99 -12.97
C GLY A 8 -21.91 23.51 -13.19
N ALA A 9 -21.35 22.94 -14.25
CA ALA A 9 -21.30 21.51 -14.41
C ALA A 9 -20.51 20.94 -13.24
N GLU A 10 -21.19 20.27 -12.32
CA GLU A 10 -20.57 19.35 -11.38
C GLU A 10 -19.80 18.31 -12.21
N ASN A 11 -18.48 18.40 -12.19
CA ASN A 11 -17.64 17.32 -12.69
C ASN A 11 -18.01 16.07 -11.87
N PRO A 12 -18.51 14.99 -12.49
CA PRO A 12 -18.73 13.75 -11.75
C PRO A 12 -17.37 13.34 -11.20
N SER A 13 -17.27 13.26 -9.87
CA SER A 13 -16.13 12.62 -9.21
C SER A 13 -15.91 11.29 -9.91
N LEU A 14 -14.71 11.07 -10.45
CA LEU A 14 -14.30 9.77 -10.95
C LEU A 14 -14.31 8.81 -9.76
N ASP A 15 -15.46 8.19 -9.52
CA ASP A 15 -15.62 7.16 -8.50
C ASP A 15 -14.64 6.06 -8.84
N THR A 16 -13.55 6.01 -8.08
CA THR A 16 -12.51 5.02 -8.26
C THR A 16 -13.12 3.67 -7.90
N TYR A 17 -13.31 2.81 -8.90
CA TYR A 17 -13.87 1.48 -8.68
C TYR A 17 -12.94 0.67 -7.77
N ILE A 18 -13.45 0.28 -6.59
CA ILE A 18 -12.76 -0.63 -5.67
C ILE A 18 -13.41 -2.01 -5.77
N PRO A 19 -12.66 -3.06 -6.18
CA PRO A 19 -13.17 -4.43 -6.20
C PRO A 19 -13.56 -4.93 -4.81
N GLN A 20 -14.62 -5.75 -4.73
CA GLN A 20 -15.04 -6.37 -3.46
C GLN A 20 -13.90 -7.12 -2.76
N GLN A 21 -13.07 -7.85 -3.52
CA GLN A 21 -11.90 -8.56 -3.01
C GLN A 21 -10.91 -7.64 -2.25
N TRP A 22 -10.81 -6.36 -2.65
CA TRP A 22 -9.94 -5.40 -1.97
C TRP A 22 -10.52 -4.95 -0.64
N THR A 23 -11.84 -4.79 -0.58
CA THR A 23 -12.54 -4.51 0.68
C THR A 23 -12.41 -5.69 1.64
N GLU A 24 -12.66 -6.91 1.18
CA GLU A 24 -12.50 -8.14 1.99
C GLU A 24 -11.08 -8.28 2.54
N ALA A 25 -10.07 -8.03 1.71
CA ALA A 25 -8.67 -8.02 2.14
C ALA A 25 -8.39 -6.94 3.20
N GLY A 26 -8.92 -5.72 3.01
CA GLY A 26 -8.74 -4.63 3.96
C GLY A 26 -9.46 -4.87 5.30
N ASP A 27 -10.65 -5.44 5.25
CA ASP A 27 -11.42 -5.82 6.43
C ASP A 27 -10.72 -6.92 7.21
N SER A 28 -10.20 -7.95 6.53
CA SER A 28 -9.42 -9.01 7.16
C SER A 28 -8.19 -8.46 7.92
N ILE A 29 -7.41 -7.59 7.28
CA ILE A 29 -6.25 -6.94 7.92
C ILE A 29 -6.67 -6.11 9.15
N THR A 30 -7.82 -5.45 9.08
CA THR A 30 -8.26 -4.48 10.09
C THR A 30 -8.95 -5.14 11.28
N TYR A 31 -9.78 -6.15 11.03
CA TYR A 31 -10.74 -6.68 11.99
C TYR A 31 -10.46 -8.10 12.47
N ASP A 32 -9.70 -8.92 11.73
CA ASP A 32 -9.43 -10.32 12.14
C ASP A 32 -8.36 -10.42 13.25
N SER A 33 -7.59 -9.34 13.46
CA SER A 33 -6.54 -9.26 14.47
C SER A 33 -6.95 -8.43 15.69
N ASN A 34 -6.33 -8.73 16.84
CA ASN A 34 -6.39 -7.86 18.02
C ASN A 34 -5.87 -6.45 17.66
N THR A 35 -6.33 -5.43 18.39
CA THR A 35 -5.89 -4.04 18.18
C THR A 35 -4.47 -3.77 18.68
N SER A 36 -3.90 -4.68 19.48
CA SER A 36 -2.53 -4.61 19.98
C SER A 36 -1.88 -6.01 19.91
N PRO A 37 -0.72 -6.16 19.24
CA PRO A 37 -0.07 -5.12 18.43
C PRO A 37 -0.91 -4.79 17.17
N PRO A 38 -0.95 -3.54 16.71
CA PRO A 38 -1.70 -3.16 15.52
C PRO A 38 -1.06 -3.75 14.25
N PRO A 39 -1.83 -3.90 13.16
CA PRO A 39 -1.34 -4.51 11.93
C PRO A 39 -0.25 -3.67 11.24
N ILE A 40 0.76 -4.37 10.71
CA ILE A 40 1.76 -3.84 9.79
C ILE A 40 1.51 -4.51 8.43
N ALA A 41 0.92 -3.77 7.49
CA ALA A 41 0.54 -4.26 6.18
C ALA A 41 1.48 -3.72 5.10
N LEU A 42 2.19 -4.60 4.40
CA LEU A 42 3.05 -4.25 3.27
C LEU A 42 2.40 -4.64 1.96
N ILE A 43 2.30 -3.69 1.04
CA ILE A 43 1.62 -3.86 -0.26
C ILE A 43 2.68 -3.96 -1.36
N CYS A 44 2.67 -5.05 -2.11
CA CYS A 44 3.63 -5.32 -3.17
C CYS A 44 2.97 -5.85 -4.47
N GLY A 45 3.69 -5.75 -5.58
CA GLY A 45 3.18 -6.10 -6.91
C GLY A 45 3.69 -5.17 -8.02
N ALA A 46 3.38 -5.52 -9.27
CA ALA A 46 3.90 -4.81 -10.44
C ALA A 46 3.45 -3.33 -10.51
N LYS A 47 4.21 -2.50 -11.23
CA LYS A 47 3.92 -1.07 -11.44
C LYS A 47 2.57 -0.85 -12.16
N ASN A 48 1.83 0.18 -11.77
CA ASN A 48 0.56 0.62 -12.38
C ASN A 48 -0.64 -0.34 -12.23
N TYR A 49 -0.62 -1.26 -11.26
CA TYR A 49 -1.73 -2.20 -11.04
C TYR A 49 -2.53 -1.94 -9.75
N GLY A 50 -2.43 -0.71 -9.22
CA GLY A 50 -3.32 -0.23 -8.17
C GLY A 50 -2.83 -0.39 -6.73
N LYS A 51 -1.52 -0.57 -6.50
CA LYS A 51 -0.92 -0.62 -5.15
C LYS A 51 -1.24 0.63 -4.32
N THR A 52 -0.98 1.81 -4.88
CA THR A 52 -1.27 3.09 -4.21
C THR A 52 -2.77 3.26 -3.95
N THR A 53 -3.62 2.86 -4.90
CA THR A 53 -5.08 2.88 -4.73
C THR A 53 -5.54 1.96 -3.60
N PHE A 54 -5.03 0.72 -3.56
CA PHE A 54 -5.31 -0.22 -2.48
C PHE A 54 -4.76 0.30 -1.14
N SER A 55 -3.56 0.88 -1.14
CA SER A 55 -2.96 1.50 0.05
C SER A 55 -3.86 2.59 0.62
N ARG A 56 -4.37 3.50 -0.22
CA ARG A 56 -5.32 4.54 0.19
C ARG A 56 -6.64 3.96 0.69
N HIS A 57 -7.14 2.91 0.04
CA HIS A 57 -8.35 2.21 0.48
C HIS A 57 -8.16 1.57 1.87
N LEU A 58 -7.05 0.85 2.07
CA LEU A 58 -6.70 0.23 3.34
C LEU A 58 -6.51 1.26 4.45
N VAL A 59 -5.87 2.38 4.16
CA VAL A 59 -5.74 3.53 5.07
C VAL A 59 -7.14 3.98 5.55
N ASN A 60 -8.09 4.14 4.63
CA ASN A 60 -9.44 4.57 4.96
C ASN A 60 -10.19 3.54 5.82
N ILE A 61 -10.04 2.23 5.55
CA ILE A 61 -10.63 1.17 6.37
C ILE A 61 -10.01 1.18 7.78
N LEU A 62 -8.68 1.22 7.88
CA LEU A 62 -7.99 1.25 9.18
C LEU A 62 -8.41 2.47 10.02
N LEU A 63 -8.62 3.63 9.40
CA LEU A 63 -9.08 4.84 10.09
C LEU A 63 -10.51 4.73 10.68
N GLN A 64 -11.30 3.73 10.28
CA GLN A 64 -12.58 3.43 10.92
C GLN A 64 -12.41 2.76 12.29
N ARG A 65 -11.28 2.06 12.50
CA ARG A 65 -10.96 1.32 13.73
C ARG A 65 -9.90 2.02 14.59
N TYR A 66 -8.97 2.72 13.97
CA TYR A 66 -7.84 3.39 14.62
C TYR A 66 -7.94 4.91 14.46
N ARG A 67 -7.66 5.66 15.52
CA ARG A 67 -7.70 7.14 15.48
C ARG A 67 -6.65 7.73 14.53
N LYS A 68 -5.51 7.07 14.42
CA LYS A 68 -4.38 7.48 13.58
C LYS A 68 -3.72 6.24 13.01
N ILE A 69 -3.08 6.39 11.87
CA ILE A 69 -2.28 5.35 11.24
C ILE A 69 -0.96 5.95 10.75
N ALA A 70 0.06 5.11 10.62
CA ALA A 70 1.27 5.46 9.90
C ALA A 70 1.21 4.92 8.46
N HIS A 71 1.72 5.69 7.51
CA HIS A 71 1.91 5.28 6.12
C HIS A 71 3.37 5.52 5.73
N LEU A 72 4.06 4.43 5.37
CA LEU A 72 5.43 4.47 4.86
C LEU A 72 5.38 4.30 3.34
N ASP A 73 5.71 5.36 2.62
CA ASP A 73 5.79 5.35 1.17
C ASP A 73 7.23 5.16 0.70
N ALA A 74 7.48 3.99 0.11
CA ALA A 74 8.74 3.65 -0.50
C ALA A 74 8.77 3.92 -2.02
N ASP A 75 7.66 4.32 -2.66
CA ASP A 75 7.65 4.59 -4.11
C ASP A 75 8.15 6.02 -4.42
N VAL A 76 9.45 6.15 -4.67
CA VAL A 76 10.06 7.43 -5.08
C VAL A 76 9.56 7.95 -6.44
N GLY A 77 8.95 7.10 -7.28
CA GLY A 77 8.50 7.50 -8.60
C GLY A 77 7.11 8.11 -8.60
N GLN A 78 6.19 7.54 -7.81
CA GLN A 78 4.81 7.99 -7.68
C GLN A 78 4.37 7.99 -6.21
N PRO A 79 5.00 8.83 -5.37
CA PRO A 79 4.63 8.92 -3.97
C PRO A 79 3.26 9.56 -3.78
N GLU A 80 2.61 9.21 -2.68
CA GLU A 80 1.24 9.58 -2.35
C GLU A 80 1.14 10.96 -1.70
N PHE A 81 2.06 11.30 -0.78
CA PHE A 81 1.98 12.51 0.06
C PHE A 81 3.07 13.54 -0.19
N THR A 82 4.06 13.20 -1.02
CA THR A 82 5.26 14.02 -1.24
C THR A 82 5.50 14.22 -2.72
N ALA A 83 6.43 15.11 -3.07
CA ALA A 83 6.91 15.21 -4.44
C ALA A 83 7.67 13.92 -4.86
N PRO A 84 7.79 13.62 -6.16
CA PRO A 84 8.66 12.56 -6.65
C PRO A 84 10.10 12.70 -6.15
N GLY A 85 10.75 11.56 -5.90
CA GLY A 85 12.09 11.47 -5.35
C GLY A 85 12.17 11.49 -3.83
N PHE A 86 11.03 11.44 -3.14
CA PHE A 86 10.97 11.35 -1.68
C PHE A 86 10.55 9.96 -1.22
N LEU A 87 11.14 9.54 -0.10
CA LEU A 87 10.67 8.46 0.76
C LEU A 87 10.06 9.09 2.00
N SER A 88 8.91 8.63 2.47
CA SER A 88 8.22 9.32 3.57
C SER A 88 7.51 8.39 4.53
N LEU A 89 7.49 8.78 5.80
CA LEU A 89 6.63 8.25 6.84
C LEU A 89 5.65 9.34 7.27
N THR A 90 4.37 9.11 7.03
CA THR A 90 3.30 10.07 7.26
C THR A 90 2.29 9.53 8.27
N VAL A 91 1.93 10.33 9.27
CA VAL A 91 0.84 9.99 10.21
C VAL A 91 -0.45 10.65 9.75
N VAL A 92 -1.46 9.82 9.50
CA VAL A 92 -2.78 10.21 8.99
C VAL A 92 -3.81 10.02 10.09
N ASP A 93 -4.72 10.97 10.26
CA ASP A 93 -5.78 10.93 11.29
C ASP A 93 -7.20 11.10 10.75
N LYS A 94 -7.37 11.49 9.48
CA LYS A 94 -8.67 11.67 8.84
C LYS A 94 -8.67 11.14 7.41
N PRO A 95 -9.70 10.37 7.02
CA PRO A 95 -9.96 10.10 5.61
C PRO A 95 -10.45 11.38 4.95
N THR A 96 -10.01 11.67 3.74
CA THR A 96 -10.63 12.73 2.92
C THR A 96 -10.62 12.28 1.46
N PRO A 97 -11.72 12.46 0.71
CA PRO A 97 -11.77 12.11 -0.70
C PRO A 97 -10.75 12.96 -1.47
N GLY A 98 -9.64 12.34 -1.87
CA GLY A 98 -8.65 12.93 -2.78
C GLY A 98 -7.37 13.49 -2.14
N ILE A 99 -7.35 13.88 -0.87
CA ILE A 99 -6.13 14.38 -0.20
C ILE A 99 -6.16 13.98 1.28
N LEU A 100 -5.32 13.03 1.71
CA LEU A 100 -5.21 12.74 3.14
C LEU A 100 -4.57 13.94 3.84
N ILE A 101 -5.30 14.53 4.79
CA ILE A 101 -4.75 15.54 5.69
C ILE A 101 -3.82 14.80 6.65
N PHE A 102 -2.55 15.20 6.67
CA PHE A 102 -1.53 14.62 7.54
C PHE A 102 -1.06 15.62 8.58
N ILE A 103 -0.80 15.13 9.79
CA ILE A 103 -0.34 15.97 10.92
C ILE A 103 1.19 16.01 10.96
N PHE A 104 1.85 14.91 10.60
CA PHE A 104 3.28 14.77 10.72
C PHE A 104 3.83 13.94 9.57
N CYS A 105 4.87 14.44 8.93
CA CYS A 105 5.60 13.75 7.87
C CYS A 105 7.09 13.84 8.16
N ARG A 106 7.77 12.70 8.18
CA ARG A 106 9.23 12.61 8.14
C ARG A 106 9.61 12.02 6.79
N SER A 107 10.47 12.70 6.06
CA SER A 107 10.84 12.28 4.71
C SER A 107 12.33 12.44 4.45
N PHE A 108 12.82 11.66 3.48
CA PHE A 108 14.16 11.78 2.92
C PHE A 108 14.03 12.08 1.43
N TYR A 109 14.73 13.11 0.98
CA TYR A 109 14.90 13.37 -0.45
C TYR A 109 16.00 12.44 -0.98
N PHE A 110 15.60 11.46 -1.80
CA PHE A 110 16.51 10.52 -2.43
C PHE A 110 17.21 11.13 -3.66
N GLY A 111 16.57 12.09 -4.33
CA GLY A 111 17.17 12.78 -5.49
C GLY A 111 17.08 12.01 -6.81
N ASP A 112 16.28 10.95 -6.86
CA ASP A 112 15.98 10.17 -8.06
C ASP A 112 14.58 9.54 -7.94
N VAL A 113 13.91 9.30 -9.06
CA VAL A 113 12.61 8.61 -9.15
C VAL A 113 12.77 7.09 -9.34
N SER A 114 14.00 6.60 -9.25
CA SER A 114 14.37 5.20 -9.38
C SER A 114 15.41 4.79 -8.35
N SER A 115 15.20 3.71 -7.59
CA SER A 115 16.15 3.22 -6.58
C SER A 115 17.44 2.69 -7.17
N LYS A 116 17.47 2.40 -8.48
CA LYS A 116 18.61 1.80 -9.18
C LYS A 116 19.90 2.60 -9.05
N ARG A 117 19.81 3.91 -8.86
CA ARG A 117 20.97 4.79 -8.77
C ARG A 117 21.83 4.48 -7.55
N ASP A 118 21.17 4.24 -6.41
CA ASP A 118 21.84 3.89 -5.15
C ASP A 118 20.89 3.05 -4.26
N PRO A 119 20.81 1.74 -4.51
CA PRO A 119 19.95 0.82 -3.74
C PRO A 119 20.25 0.81 -2.25
N THR A 120 21.54 0.94 -1.89
CA THR A 120 22.00 0.89 -0.51
C THR A 120 21.49 2.10 0.27
N THR A 121 21.64 3.30 -0.28
CA THR A 121 21.10 4.52 0.35
C THR A 121 19.58 4.50 0.37
N TYR A 122 18.94 4.01 -0.70
CA TYR A 122 17.49 3.85 -0.75
C TYR A 122 16.96 2.95 0.39
N LEU A 123 17.55 1.75 0.58
CA LEU A 123 17.21 0.86 1.68
C LEU A 123 17.49 1.50 3.04
N LYS A 124 18.64 2.15 3.20
CA LYS A 124 19.00 2.86 4.43
C LYS A 124 17.94 3.89 4.83
N TYR A 125 17.40 4.65 3.89
CA TYR A 125 16.35 5.63 4.16
C TYR A 125 15.04 4.96 4.60
N ILE A 126 14.62 3.89 3.92
CA ILE A 126 13.42 3.13 4.31
C ILE A 126 13.58 2.55 5.72
N PHE A 127 14.72 1.91 6.01
CA PHE A 127 15.01 1.33 7.31
C PHE A 127 15.05 2.38 8.40
N THR A 128 15.67 3.54 8.14
CA THR A 128 15.68 4.66 9.09
C THR A 128 14.28 5.19 9.40
N LEU A 129 13.40 5.27 8.39
CA LEU A 129 12.00 5.67 8.59
C LEU A 129 11.23 4.61 9.39
N TYR A 130 11.46 3.33 9.10
CA TYR A 130 10.83 2.22 9.83
C TYR A 130 11.30 2.14 11.29
N ASP A 131 12.60 2.27 11.55
CA ASP A 131 13.16 2.27 12.90
C ASP A 131 12.61 3.43 13.72
N TYR A 132 12.46 4.61 13.10
CA TYR A 132 11.78 5.75 13.72
C TYR A 132 10.32 5.42 14.04
N TYR A 133 9.58 4.81 13.11
CA TYR A 133 8.20 4.38 13.37
C TYR A 133 8.13 3.41 14.57
N ARG A 134 9.00 2.39 14.60
CA ARG A 134 9.06 1.41 15.69
C ARG A 134 9.32 2.07 17.04
N LYS A 135 10.31 2.96 17.09
CA LYS A 135 10.70 3.66 18.31
C LYS A 135 9.59 4.58 18.85
N GLU A 136 8.95 5.34 17.97
CA GLU A 136 7.97 6.35 18.40
C GLU A 136 6.56 5.78 18.60
N TYR A 137 6.17 4.76 17.84
CA TYR A 137 4.79 4.28 17.73
C TYR A 137 4.57 2.81 18.06
N CYS A 138 5.62 1.99 18.26
CA CYS A 138 5.46 0.58 18.65
C CYS A 138 6.05 0.24 20.01
N MET A 139 7.05 0.98 20.50
CA MET A 139 7.66 0.69 21.80
C MET A 139 6.94 1.44 22.92
N LEU A 140 6.24 0.70 23.78
CA LEU A 140 5.89 1.15 25.12
C LEU A 140 7.19 1.21 25.92
N ASN A 141 7.79 2.40 26.03
CA ASN A 141 8.73 2.59 27.12
C ASN A 141 7.94 2.39 28.41
N ASN A 142 8.44 1.56 29.33
CA ASN A 142 7.89 1.37 30.69
C ASN A 142 7.80 2.67 31.52
N SER A 143 8.03 3.83 30.92
CA SER A 143 7.71 5.13 31.48
C SER A 143 6.20 5.35 31.42
N GLU A 144 5.61 5.57 32.59
CA GLU A 144 4.21 5.87 32.92
C GLU A 144 3.63 7.10 32.18
N SER A 145 3.70 7.16 30.86
CA SER A 145 2.96 8.15 30.06
C SER A 145 1.66 7.49 29.56
N PRO A 146 0.55 7.63 30.29
CA PRO A 146 -0.75 7.15 29.83
C PRO A 146 -1.12 7.93 28.55
N GLY A 147 -1.10 7.27 27.39
CA GLY A 147 -1.61 7.87 26.15
C GLY A 147 -0.80 7.69 24.87
N ARG A 148 0.33 6.95 24.86
CA ARG A 148 0.96 6.55 23.59
C ARG A 148 0.17 5.39 22.96
N ILE A 149 -0.54 5.69 21.88
CA ILE A 149 -1.36 4.73 21.12
C ILE A 149 -0.47 4.07 20.07
N GLU A 150 -0.42 2.74 20.07
CA GLU A 150 0.25 2.00 19.01
C GLU A 150 -0.45 2.27 17.67
N LEU A 151 0.31 2.59 16.64
CA LEU A 151 -0.25 2.93 15.33
C LEU A 151 -0.12 1.75 14.36
N PRO A 152 -1.17 1.35 13.63
CA PRO A 152 -1.00 0.46 12.50
C PRO A 152 -0.13 1.13 11.42
N LEU A 153 0.54 0.31 10.61
CA LEU A 153 1.41 0.78 9.53
C LEU A 153 0.97 0.19 8.19
N VAL A 154 0.81 1.06 7.19
CA VAL A 154 0.68 0.66 5.79
C VAL A 154 1.98 1.01 5.07
N VAL A 155 2.61 0.03 4.43
CA VAL A 155 3.85 0.21 3.66
C VAL A 155 3.54 0.06 2.17
N ASN A 156 3.64 1.16 1.42
CA ASN A 156 3.55 1.15 -0.04
C ASN A 156 4.95 0.92 -0.65
N THR A 157 5.09 -0.09 -1.52
CA THR A 157 6.37 -0.45 -2.14
C THR A 157 6.42 -0.08 -3.64
N PRO A 158 7.61 0.16 -4.21
CA PRO A 158 7.75 0.43 -5.64
C PRO A 158 7.32 -0.78 -6.48
N GLY A 159 6.91 -0.52 -7.72
CA GLY A 159 6.42 -1.55 -8.64
C GLY A 159 7.46 -2.44 -9.33
N TRP A 160 8.68 -2.58 -8.79
CA TRP A 160 9.75 -3.36 -9.41
C TRP A 160 9.79 -4.78 -8.88
N VAL A 161 9.39 -5.73 -9.73
CA VAL A 161 9.19 -7.15 -9.36
C VAL A 161 10.27 -8.09 -9.92
N LYS A 162 11.35 -7.55 -10.49
CA LYS A 162 12.45 -8.33 -11.11
C LYS A 162 13.82 -7.67 -10.90
N GLY A 163 14.87 -8.50 -10.97
CA GLY A 163 16.26 -8.08 -10.83
C GLY A 163 16.49 -7.34 -9.51
N MET A 164 17.33 -6.32 -9.52
CA MET A 164 17.64 -5.50 -8.34
C MET A 164 16.41 -4.97 -7.59
N GLY A 165 15.31 -4.64 -8.29
CA GLY A 165 14.10 -4.18 -7.61
C GLY A 165 13.40 -5.26 -6.80
N TYR A 166 13.50 -6.52 -7.24
CA TYR A 166 13.04 -7.67 -6.48
C TYR A 166 13.90 -7.89 -5.23
N ASP A 167 15.22 -7.80 -5.37
CA ASP A 167 16.15 -7.97 -4.24
C ASP A 167 15.87 -6.92 -3.15
N ILE A 168 15.70 -5.65 -3.55
CA ILE A 168 15.29 -4.55 -2.66
C ILE A 168 13.97 -4.86 -1.95
N LEU A 169 12.96 -5.37 -2.67
CA LEU A 169 11.67 -5.72 -2.07
C LEU A 169 11.83 -6.84 -1.01
N VAL A 170 12.65 -7.86 -1.30
CA VAL A 170 12.96 -8.94 -0.37
C VAL A 170 13.64 -8.39 0.89
N ASP A 171 14.60 -7.49 0.73
CA ASP A 171 15.28 -6.84 1.86
C ASP A 171 14.31 -6.02 2.72
N ILE A 172 13.39 -5.27 2.10
CA ILE A 172 12.34 -4.53 2.81
C ILE A 172 11.43 -5.48 3.59
N LEU A 173 10.96 -6.57 2.97
CA LEU A 173 10.10 -7.57 3.61
C LEU A 173 10.78 -8.22 4.81
N ARG A 174 12.06 -8.59 4.66
CA ARG A 174 12.87 -9.21 5.73
C ARG A 174 13.16 -8.24 6.87
N TYR A 175 13.41 -6.97 6.58
CA TYR A 175 13.71 -5.96 7.60
C TYR A 175 12.46 -5.54 8.38
N ILE A 176 11.34 -5.32 7.67
CA ILE A 176 10.10 -4.85 8.28
C ILE A 176 9.38 -5.98 9.04
N THR A 177 9.52 -7.23 8.59
CA THR A 177 8.78 -8.38 9.13
C THR A 177 7.27 -8.07 9.30
N PRO A 178 6.58 -7.68 8.22
CA PRO A 178 5.19 -7.24 8.31
C PRO A 178 4.28 -8.38 8.78
N THR A 179 3.21 -8.05 9.51
CA THR A 179 2.21 -9.03 9.94
C THR A 179 1.32 -9.47 8.78
N ASN A 180 1.10 -8.57 7.81
CA ASN A 180 0.30 -8.82 6.63
C ASN A 180 1.08 -8.42 5.37
N VAL A 181 1.08 -9.27 4.36
CA VAL A 181 1.63 -8.95 3.03
C VAL A 181 0.52 -9.07 2.01
N VAL A 182 0.22 -7.95 1.35
CA VAL A 182 -0.77 -7.91 0.26
C VAL A 182 -0.05 -7.93 -1.07
N LYS A 183 -0.20 -9.03 -1.79
CA LYS A 183 0.35 -9.20 -3.14
C LYS A 183 -0.74 -8.93 -4.18
N ILE A 184 -0.57 -7.87 -4.96
CA ILE A 184 -1.44 -7.58 -6.10
C ILE A 184 -0.93 -8.32 -7.34
N ASN A 185 -1.68 -9.34 -7.74
CA ASN A 185 -1.44 -10.14 -8.92
C ASN A 185 -2.15 -9.55 -10.15
N ILE A 186 -1.55 -9.76 -11.31
CA ILE A 186 -2.14 -9.42 -12.62
C ILE A 186 -2.40 -10.68 -13.43
N SER A 187 -3.31 -10.58 -14.40
CA SER A 187 -3.63 -11.63 -15.38
C SER A 187 -2.39 -12.15 -16.10
N PHE A 188 -1.43 -11.27 -16.39
CA PHE A 188 -0.19 -11.61 -17.07
C PHE A 188 0.86 -12.17 -16.10
N GLY A 189 0.75 -13.47 -15.79
CA GLY A 189 1.53 -14.16 -14.75
C GLY A 189 3.05 -13.96 -14.76
N LYS A 190 3.68 -13.71 -15.93
CA LYS A 190 5.15 -13.50 -16.04
C LYS A 190 5.66 -12.21 -15.37
N LYS A 191 4.75 -11.32 -14.95
CA LYS A 191 5.08 -10.09 -14.21
C LYS A 191 4.63 -10.16 -12.74
N ASN A 192 4.08 -11.28 -12.28
CA ASN A 192 3.76 -11.46 -10.87
C ASN A 192 5.02 -11.79 -10.08
N LEU A 193 5.00 -11.43 -8.79
CA LEU A 193 5.96 -11.93 -7.83
C LEU A 193 5.76 -13.45 -7.64
N PRO A 194 6.78 -14.18 -7.15
CA PRO A 194 6.64 -15.61 -6.89
C PRO A 194 5.49 -15.93 -5.92
N ALA A 195 4.98 -17.17 -5.99
CA ALA A 195 3.94 -17.65 -5.07
C ALA A 195 4.47 -17.80 -3.65
N GLY A 196 3.57 -17.70 -2.66
CA GLY A 196 3.92 -17.87 -1.26
C GLY A 196 4.78 -16.74 -0.69
N ALA A 197 5.33 -16.97 0.50
CA ALA A 197 6.19 -16.05 1.21
C ALA A 197 7.62 -16.06 0.66
N PHE A 198 7.78 -15.59 -0.59
CA PHE A 198 9.01 -15.69 -1.39
C PHE A 198 10.26 -15.01 -0.79
N TRP A 199 10.10 -14.22 0.27
CA TRP A 199 11.19 -13.55 0.98
C TRP A 199 11.68 -14.36 2.19
N LEU A 200 10.98 -15.42 2.58
CA LEU A 200 11.38 -16.27 3.70
C LEU A 200 12.27 -17.41 3.17
N ASP A 201 13.41 -17.59 3.82
CA ASP A 201 14.17 -18.83 3.67
C ASP A 201 13.40 -19.91 4.46
N GLY A 202 13.29 -21.14 3.93
CA GLY A 202 12.36 -22.20 4.39
C GLY A 202 12.41 -22.65 5.86
N ASN A 203 13.17 -21.96 6.72
CA ASN A 203 13.24 -22.15 8.17
C ASN A 203 12.52 -21.07 9.00
N CYS A 204 12.01 -19.99 8.38
CA CYS A 204 11.40 -18.88 9.10
C CYS A 204 9.86 -19.01 9.13
N ASN A 205 9.32 -19.74 10.11
CA ASN A 205 7.88 -19.78 10.39
C ASN A 205 7.43 -18.56 11.21
N GLY A 206 7.58 -17.36 10.65
CA GLY A 206 6.75 -16.24 11.12
C GLY A 206 5.34 -16.44 10.58
N ASP A 207 4.31 -16.39 11.44
CA ASP A 207 2.91 -16.37 11.02
C ASP A 207 2.62 -15.04 10.30
N VAL A 208 3.02 -14.94 9.04
CA VAL A 208 2.70 -13.81 8.16
C VAL A 208 1.41 -14.13 7.41
N ASN A 209 0.44 -13.23 7.49
CA ASN A 209 -0.78 -13.33 6.72
C ASN A 209 -0.52 -12.86 5.28
N LEU A 210 -0.34 -13.81 4.36
CA LEU A 210 -0.19 -13.52 2.93
C LEU A 210 -1.56 -13.46 2.25
N ILE A 211 -1.91 -12.28 1.75
CA ILE A 211 -3.17 -12.02 1.05
C ILE A 211 -2.87 -11.77 -0.43
N GLU A 212 -3.42 -12.60 -1.31
CA GLU A 212 -3.29 -12.45 -2.75
C GLU A 212 -4.57 -11.88 -3.36
N ILE A 213 -4.48 -10.69 -3.95
CA ILE A 213 -5.60 -10.01 -4.60
C ILE A 213 -5.31 -9.73 -6.07
N ASN A 214 -6.36 -9.61 -6.89
CA ASN A 214 -6.21 -9.25 -8.30
C ASN A 214 -6.23 -7.74 -8.51
N SER A 215 -5.54 -7.24 -9.53
CA SER A 215 -5.60 -5.83 -9.93
C SER A 215 -7.03 -5.41 -10.30
N ALA A 216 -7.40 -4.16 -9.99
CA ALA A 216 -8.73 -3.62 -10.30
C ALA A 216 -9.04 -3.54 -11.81
N HIS A 217 -8.01 -3.47 -12.65
CA HIS A 217 -8.18 -3.60 -14.10
C HIS A 217 -8.57 -5.05 -14.46
N ARG A 218 -9.86 -5.27 -14.74
CA ARG A 218 -10.26 -6.38 -15.61
C ARG A 218 -9.79 -6.02 -17.01
N ASP A 219 -8.82 -6.77 -17.54
CA ASP A 219 -8.48 -6.68 -18.95
C ASP A 219 -9.77 -6.82 -19.78
N ALA A 220 -9.91 -5.96 -20.80
CA ALA A 220 -11.00 -6.01 -21.78
C ALA A 220 -11.12 -7.35 -22.54
N PHE A 221 -10.23 -8.31 -22.25
CA PHE A 221 -10.14 -9.63 -22.87
C PHE A 221 -11.01 -10.73 -22.22
N ASN A 222 -11.63 -10.49 -21.06
CA ASN A 222 -12.61 -11.45 -20.50
C ASN A 222 -14.04 -11.27 -21.07
N ARG A 223 -14.21 -10.54 -22.18
CA ARG A 223 -15.48 -10.42 -22.90
C ARG A 223 -15.60 -11.26 -24.17
N SER A 224 -14.61 -12.11 -24.50
CA SER A 224 -14.55 -12.76 -25.82
C SER A 224 -14.46 -14.29 -25.80
N PHE A 225 -15.06 -14.98 -24.82
CA PHE A 225 -15.16 -16.46 -24.87
C PHE A 225 -16.46 -17.05 -24.28
N LEU A 226 -17.64 -16.44 -24.51
CA LEU A 226 -18.93 -17.12 -24.33
C LEU A 226 -20.00 -16.74 -25.37
N VAL A 227 -19.59 -16.41 -26.60
CA VAL A 227 -20.52 -16.46 -27.75
C VAL A 227 -19.85 -17.22 -28.87
N LEU A 228 -19.94 -18.54 -28.81
CA LEU A 228 -19.73 -19.40 -29.98
C LEU A 228 -21.01 -20.21 -30.22
N LYS A 229 -21.69 -19.75 -31.28
CA LYS A 229 -22.62 -20.43 -32.18
C LYS A 229 -23.94 -20.97 -31.63
N SER A 230 -24.99 -20.21 -31.91
CA SER A 230 -26.25 -20.76 -32.39
C SER A 230 -26.01 -21.60 -33.65
N SER A 231 -26.27 -22.90 -33.58
CA SER A 231 -26.46 -23.76 -34.74
C SER A 231 -27.96 -23.84 -35.02
N THR A 232 -28.41 -23.10 -36.03
CA THR A 232 -29.65 -23.38 -36.74
C THR A 232 -29.41 -24.57 -37.67
N ALA A 233 -30.25 -25.60 -37.55
CA ALA A 233 -30.60 -26.49 -38.64
C ALA A 233 -31.77 -25.89 -39.42
#